data_AF-A0A1H3ZXF0-F1
#
_entry.id   AF-A0A1H3ZXF0-F1
#
_cell.length_a   1.000
_cell.length_b   1.000
_cell.length_c   1.000
_cell.angle_alpha   90.00
_cell.angle_beta   90.00
_cell.angle_gamma   90.00
#
_symmetry.space_group_name_H-M   'P 1'
#
loop_
_entity.id
_entity.type
_entity.pdbx_description
1 polymer ?
#
loop_
_entity_poly.entity_id
_entity_poly.type
_entity_poly.pdbx_seq_one_letter_code
_entity_poly.pdbx_strand_id
1 'polypeptide(L)'
;MKKSNATENLSQMILLLEQKKAAEFASLHQHYLVINESIKPLNLIKSALNKMTSSPDLKHNILNTAIGLSTGYISKKLLLGSTHNPIKRVLGTVFQFVVTNLVAKRIDN
;
A
#
# COMPACT_ATOMS: atom_id res chain seq x y z
N MET A 1 10.20 65.95 36.62
CA MET A 1 9.09 65.06 36.20
C MET A 1 9.55 64.23 35.00
N LYS A 2 9.98 62.96 35.17
CA LYS A 2 10.32 62.08 34.01
C LYS A 2 10.35 60.56 34.27
N LYS A 3 9.92 60.08 35.46
CA LYS A 3 9.94 58.63 35.79
C LYS A 3 8.71 57.87 35.27
N SER A 4 7.53 58.49 35.25
CA SER A 4 6.28 57.81 34.87
C SER A 4 6.30 57.29 33.43
N ASN A 5 6.80 58.06 32.46
CA ASN A 5 6.84 57.63 31.04
C ASN A 5 7.71 56.37 30.81
N ALA A 6 8.88 56.27 31.45
CA ALA A 6 9.78 55.13 31.23
C ALA A 6 9.19 53.82 31.80
N THR A 7 8.54 53.89 32.96
CA THR A 7 7.87 52.73 33.58
C THR A 7 6.62 52.34 32.79
N GLU A 8 5.81 53.30 32.36
CA GLU A 8 4.63 53.06 31.51
C GLU A 8 5.04 52.36 30.20
N ASN A 9 6.08 52.87 29.53
CA ASN A 9 6.60 52.31 28.29
C ASN A 9 7.12 50.88 28.49
N LEU A 10 7.85 50.64 29.57
CA LEU A 10 8.32 49.29 29.91
C LEU A 10 7.16 48.32 30.11
N SER A 11 6.12 48.72 30.86
CA SER A 11 4.93 47.90 31.06
C SER A 11 4.19 47.63 29.76
N GLN A 12 4.05 48.61 28.87
CA GLN A 12 3.43 48.39 27.56
C GLN A 12 4.26 47.45 26.67
N MET A 13 5.59 47.58 26.70
CA MET A 13 6.48 46.69 25.98
C MET A 13 6.40 45.24 26.50
N ILE A 14 6.33 45.06 27.82
CA ILE A 14 6.13 43.74 28.44
C ILE A 14 4.81 43.12 27.98
N LEU A 15 3.73 43.90 28.00
CA LEU A 15 2.41 43.41 27.59
C LEU A 15 2.38 43.01 26.11
N LEU A 16 3.04 43.80 25.25
CA LEU A 16 3.20 43.48 23.83
C LEU A 16 4.01 42.20 23.62
N LEU A 17 5.12 42.04 24.36
CA LEU A 17 5.94 40.83 24.31
C LEU A 17 5.19 39.59 24.81
N GLU A 18 4.37 39.71 25.84
CA GLU A 18 3.53 38.62 26.35
C GLU A 18 2.48 38.19 25.33
N GLN A 19 1.81 39.14 24.69
CA GLN A 19 0.86 38.84 23.60
C GLN A 19 1.57 38.15 22.43
N LYS A 20 2.74 38.65 22.04
CA LYS A 20 3.54 38.05 20.96
C LYS A 20 3.94 36.61 21.32
N LYS A 21 4.43 36.39 22.54
CA LYS A 21 4.80 35.06 23.04
C LYS A 21 3.60 34.10 23.04
N ALA A 22 2.41 34.56 23.46
CA ALA A 22 1.21 33.75 23.47
C ALA A 22 0.78 33.34 22.04
N ALA A 23 0.83 34.27 21.09
CA ALA A 23 0.53 33.99 19.68
C ALA A 23 1.54 33.02 19.05
N GLU A 24 2.84 33.21 19.31
CA GLU A 24 3.89 32.30 18.84
C GLU A 24 3.75 30.90 19.44
N PHE A 25 3.40 30.79 20.73
CA PHE A 25 3.17 29.51 21.39
C PHE A 25 1.97 28.76 20.82
N ALA A 26 0.87 29.47 20.55
CA ALA A 26 -0.32 28.87 19.92
C ALA A 26 0.00 28.33 18.52
N SER A 27 0.73 29.11 17.71
CA SER A 27 1.19 28.68 16.38
C SER A 27 2.11 27.46 16.47
N LEU A 28 3.09 27.48 17.39
CA LEU A 28 3.99 26.37 17.61
C LEU A 28 3.25 25.08 18.00
N HIS A 29 2.23 25.19 18.86
CA HIS A 29 1.41 24.05 19.25
C HIS A 29 0.59 23.47 18.07
N GLN A 30 0.06 24.33 17.20
CA GLN A 30 -0.60 23.87 15.97
C GLN A 30 0.38 23.14 15.04
N HIS A 31 1.58 23.68 14.84
CA HIS A 31 2.62 23.02 14.05
C HIS A 31 3.09 21.70 14.66
N TYR A 32 3.17 21.61 16.00
CA TYR A 32 3.55 20.39 16.71
C TYR A 32 2.54 19.26 16.47
N LEU A 33 1.24 19.54 16.51
CA LEU A 33 0.21 18.53 16.24
C LEU A 33 0.27 18.01 14.80
N VAL A 34 0.47 18.90 13.83
CA VAL A 34 0.61 18.52 12.42
C VAL A 34 1.86 17.69 12.18
N ILE A 35 3.00 18.07 12.76
CA ILE A 35 4.24 17.30 12.67
C ILE A 35 4.05 15.94 13.34
N ASN A 36 3.49 15.90 14.55
CA ASN A 36 3.23 14.67 15.29
C ASN A 36 2.30 13.72 14.52
N GLU A 37 1.29 14.25 13.83
CA GLU A 37 0.46 13.43 12.95
C GLU A 37 1.19 12.98 11.69
N SER A 38 2.04 13.81 11.10
CA SER A 38 2.79 13.45 9.89
C SER A 38 3.87 12.38 10.14
N ILE A 39 4.50 12.38 11.32
CA ILE A 39 5.52 11.39 11.71
C ILE A 39 4.92 10.09 12.24
N LYS A 40 3.61 10.02 12.50
CA LYS A 40 2.96 8.76 12.88
C LYS A 40 3.20 7.74 11.74
N PRO A 41 3.78 6.57 12.04
CA PRO A 41 4.09 5.55 11.03
C PRO A 41 2.87 5.17 10.18
N LEU A 42 1.68 5.19 10.78
CA LEU A 42 0.40 4.95 10.12
C LEU A 42 0.13 5.93 8.96
N ASN A 43 0.41 7.22 9.16
CA ASN A 43 0.21 8.24 8.12
C ASN A 43 1.28 8.14 7.02
N LEU A 44 2.50 7.73 7.36
CA LEU A 44 3.55 7.41 6.38
C LEU A 44 3.16 6.20 5.53
N ILE A 45 2.68 5.11 6.13
CA ILE A 45 2.20 3.92 5.42
C ILE A 45 1.00 4.26 4.54
N LYS A 46 0.02 5.01 5.06
CA LYS A 46 -1.15 5.45 4.29
C LYS A 46 -0.75 6.29 3.09
N SER A 47 0.20 7.21 3.27
CA SER A 47 0.73 8.05 2.19
C SER A 47 1.53 7.24 1.17
N ALA A 48 2.34 6.28 1.62
CA ALA A 48 3.09 5.38 0.76
C ALA A 48 2.13 4.50 -0.06
N LEU A 49 1.12 3.89 0.57
CA LEU A 49 0.11 3.07 -0.10
C LEU A 49 -0.74 3.88 -1.07
N ASN A 50 -1.13 5.11 -0.74
CA ASN A 50 -1.85 5.98 -1.68
C ASN A 50 -0.98 6.35 -2.89
N LYS A 51 0.30 6.68 -2.70
CA LYS A 51 1.23 6.94 -3.81
C LYS A 51 1.46 5.69 -4.66
N MET A 52 1.58 4.54 -4.00
CA MET A 52 1.78 3.22 -4.60
C MET A 52 0.57 2.82 -5.45
N THR A 53 -0.66 3.03 -4.94
CA THR A 53 -1.89 2.71 -5.67
C THR A 53 -2.30 3.75 -6.70
N SER A 54 -1.76 4.98 -6.67
CA SER A 54 -2.09 6.03 -7.65
C SER A 54 -1.26 5.96 -8.93
N SER A 55 -0.17 5.17 -8.95
CA SER A 55 0.62 4.94 -10.16
C SER A 55 -0.06 3.88 -11.04
N PRO A 56 -0.42 4.20 -12.31
CA PRO A 56 -0.99 3.22 -13.25
C PRO A 56 -0.07 2.01 -13.46
N ASP A 57 1.24 2.24 -13.58
CA ASP A 57 2.24 1.18 -13.79
C ASP A 57 2.28 0.20 -12.64
N LEU A 58 2.09 0.68 -11.42
CA LEU A 58 2.18 -0.19 -10.25
C LEU A 58 0.91 -1.02 -10.04
N LYS A 59 -0.27 -0.50 -10.40
CA LYS A 59 -1.50 -1.32 -10.48
C LYS A 59 -1.33 -2.46 -11.46
N HIS A 60 -0.78 -2.17 -12.65
CA HIS A 60 -0.49 -3.19 -13.65
C HIS A 60 0.53 -4.22 -13.14
N ASN A 61 1.60 -3.79 -12.47
CA ASN A 61 2.60 -4.70 -11.90
C ASN A 61 2.05 -5.59 -10.78
N ILE A 62 1.22 -5.06 -9.88
CA ILE A 62 0.58 -5.86 -8.81
C ILE A 62 -0.39 -6.87 -9.41
N LEU A 63 -1.20 -6.46 -10.39
CA LEU A 63 -2.12 -7.35 -11.09
C LEU A 63 -1.36 -8.46 -11.83
N ASN A 64 -0.32 -8.11 -12.58
CA ASN A 64 0.52 -9.08 -13.28
C ASN A 64 1.21 -10.05 -12.31
N THR A 65 1.68 -9.55 -11.16
CA THR A 65 2.28 -10.39 -10.12
C THR A 65 1.24 -11.33 -9.51
N ALA A 66 0.04 -10.85 -9.20
CA ALA A 66 -1.04 -11.69 -8.68
C ALA A 66 -1.47 -12.77 -9.69
N ILE A 67 -1.57 -12.41 -10.97
CA ILE A 67 -1.85 -13.36 -12.05
C ILE A 67 -0.69 -14.37 -12.18
N GLY A 68 0.56 -13.92 -12.17
CA GLY A 68 1.73 -14.80 -12.26
C GLY A 68 1.85 -15.77 -11.08
N LEU A 69 1.59 -15.29 -9.85
CA LEU A 69 1.62 -16.11 -8.64
C LEU A 69 0.47 -17.12 -8.60
N SER A 70 -0.76 -16.69 -8.91
CA SER A 70 -1.91 -17.59 -8.94
C SER A 70 -1.78 -18.63 -10.05
N THR A 71 -1.36 -18.22 -11.25
CA THR A 71 -1.09 -19.12 -12.38
C THR A 71 0.04 -20.09 -12.04
N GLY A 72 1.15 -19.61 -11.46
CA GLY A 72 2.26 -20.45 -11.04
C GLY A 72 1.87 -21.45 -9.94
N TYR A 73 1.05 -21.04 -8.97
CA TYR A 73 0.54 -21.91 -7.92
C TYR A 73 -0.44 -22.96 -8.47
N ILE A 74 -1.38 -22.56 -9.32
CA ILE A 74 -2.33 -23.46 -9.98
C ILE A 74 -1.57 -24.46 -10.86
N SER A 75 -0.60 -23.99 -11.65
CA SER A 75 0.27 -24.83 -12.47
C SER A 75 1.08 -25.81 -11.62
N LYS A 76 1.72 -25.36 -10.54
CA LYS A 76 2.45 -26.24 -9.60
C LYS A 76 1.51 -27.29 -8.99
N LYS A 77 0.29 -26.91 -8.61
CA LYS A 77 -0.70 -27.83 -8.03
C LYS A 77 -1.23 -28.84 -9.06
N LEU A 78 -1.41 -28.42 -10.31
CA LEU A 78 -1.86 -29.26 -11.42
C LEU A 78 -0.78 -30.17 -11.98
N LEU A 79 0.49 -29.76 -11.97
CA LEU A 79 1.60 -30.54 -12.52
C LEU A 79 2.28 -31.38 -11.44
N LEU A 80 2.69 -30.78 -10.31
CA LEU A 80 3.50 -31.41 -9.27
C LEU A 80 2.71 -31.91 -8.05
N GLY A 81 1.41 -31.59 -7.91
CA GLY A 81 0.58 -32.04 -6.78
C GLY A 81 0.30 -33.55 -6.80
N SER A 82 0.43 -34.21 -5.65
CA SER A 82 0.24 -35.66 -5.48
C SER A 82 -1.15 -36.13 -5.97
N THR A 83 -1.09 -37.08 -6.91
CA THR A 83 -2.03 -38.03 -7.55
C THR A 83 -3.54 -38.13 -7.20
N HIS A 84 -4.13 -37.41 -6.25
CA HIS A 84 -5.56 -37.54 -5.89
C HIS A 84 -6.48 -36.42 -6.42
N ASN A 85 -5.97 -35.53 -7.28
CA ASN A 85 -6.73 -34.38 -7.75
C ASN A 85 -7.62 -34.75 -8.96
N PRO A 86 -8.97 -34.59 -8.91
CA PRO A 86 -9.88 -34.97 -9.99
C PRO A 86 -9.54 -34.37 -11.35
N ILE A 87 -8.91 -33.20 -11.37
CA ILE A 87 -8.53 -32.51 -12.62
C ILE A 87 -7.50 -33.32 -13.42
N LYS A 88 -6.50 -33.92 -12.77
CA LYS A 88 -5.51 -34.77 -13.46
C LYS A 88 -6.17 -36.01 -14.06
N ARG A 89 -7.15 -36.59 -13.36
CA ARG A 89 -7.90 -37.77 -13.84
C ARG A 89 -8.68 -37.44 -15.11
N VAL A 90 -9.40 -36.32 -15.13
CA VAL A 90 -10.14 -35.86 -16.31
C VAL A 90 -9.20 -35.62 -17.49
N LEU A 91 -8.09 -34.89 -17.28
CA LEU A 91 -7.11 -34.63 -18.33
C LEU A 91 -6.46 -35.92 -18.86
N GLY A 92 -6.13 -36.86 -17.98
CA GLY A 92 -5.59 -38.17 -18.35
C GLY A 92 -6.59 -39.00 -19.16
N THR A 93 -7.87 -39.02 -18.78
CA THR A 93 -8.92 -39.73 -19.53
C THR A 93 -9.16 -39.13 -20.91
N VAL A 94 -9.19 -37.80 -21.01
CA VAL A 94 -9.31 -37.12 -22.33
C VAL A 94 -8.08 -37.42 -23.20
N PHE A 95 -6.88 -37.34 -22.64
CA PHE A 95 -5.65 -37.65 -23.36
C PHE A 95 -5.64 -39.09 -23.86
N GLN A 96 -6.00 -40.04 -23.00
CA GLN A 96 -6.13 -41.45 -23.36
C GLN A 96 -7.16 -41.65 -24.47
N PHE A 97 -8.33 -40.99 -24.39
CA PHE A 97 -9.36 -41.08 -25.44
C PHE A 97 -8.85 -40.57 -26.80
N VAL A 98 -8.14 -39.43 -26.82
CA VAL A 98 -7.55 -38.88 -28.04
C VAL A 98 -6.50 -39.82 -28.63
N VAL A 99 -5.57 -40.31 -27.82
CA VAL A 99 -4.52 -41.24 -28.28
C VAL A 99 -5.14 -42.54 -28.80
N THR A 100 -6.09 -43.12 -28.07
CA THR A 100 -6.78 -44.35 -28.48
C THR A 100 -7.53 -44.16 -29.79
N ASN A 101 -8.24 -43.06 -29.99
CA ASN A 101 -8.91 -42.79 -31.27
C ASN A 101 -7.93 -42.61 -32.43
N LEU A 102 -6.79 -41.97 -32.19
CA LEU A 102 -5.76 -41.79 -33.23
C LEU A 102 -5.09 -43.12 -33.60
N VAL A 103 -4.79 -43.97 -32.63
CA VAL A 103 -4.19 -45.29 -32.85
C VAL A 103 -5.19 -46.25 -33.49
N ALA A 104 -6.43 -46.33 -32.98
CA ALA A 104 -7.48 -47.16 -33.55
C ALA A 104 -7.72 -46.82 -35.03
N LYS A 105 -7.77 -45.53 -35.36
CA LYS A 105 -7.92 -45.06 -36.75
C LYS A 105 -6.73 -45.42 -37.66
N ARG A 106 -5.55 -45.72 -37.11
CA ARG A 106 -4.39 -46.22 -37.89
C ARG A 106 -4.32 -47.73 -38.00
N ILE A 107 -5.02 -48.47 -37.13
CA ILE A 107 -5.03 -49.94 -37.13
C ILE A 107 -6.17 -50.48 -38.02
N ASP A 108 -7.26 -49.72 -38.18
CA ASP A 108 -8.39 -50.05 -39.06
C ASP A 108 -8.19 -49.68 -40.56
N ASN A 109 -6.95 -49.42 -41.01
CA ASN A 109 -6.64 -49.05 -42.40
C ASN A 109 -5.44 -49.81 -42.96
#